data_AF-A0A0E0ACN6-F1
#
_entry.id   AF-A0A0E0ACN6-F1
#
_cell.length_a   1.000
_cell.length_b   1.000
_cell.length_c   1.000
_cell.angle_alpha   90.00
_cell.angle_beta   90.00
_cell.angle_gamma   90.00
#
_symmetry.space_group_name_H-M   'P 1'
#
loop_
_entity.id
_entity.type
_entity.pdbx_description
1 polymer ?
#
loop_
_entity_poly.entity_id
_entity_poly.type
_entity_poly.pdbx_seq_one_letter_code
_entity_poly.pdbx_strand_id
1 'polypeptide(L)'
;MGNVAISVGRRRRRWPEVEERLTQPRRLLRQLSDVDSGRLRRLIRSGDLAPCFDAAEDDAGLDEDCPICFYFYPSLNRSKCCGKGICTECFLQLMPSKSSKKGVFQH
;
A
#
# COMPACT_ATOMS: atom_id res chain seq x y z
N MET A 1 -34.21 25.89 12.22
CA MET A 1 -33.62 24.70 11.58
C MET A 1 -32.12 24.91 11.48
N GLY A 2 -31.33 24.21 12.29
CA GLY A 2 -29.88 24.37 12.35
C GLY A 2 -29.18 23.40 11.40
N ASN A 3 -28.35 23.93 10.52
CA ASN A 3 -27.69 23.17 9.47
C ASN A 3 -26.32 22.73 10.00
N VAL A 4 -26.17 21.47 10.41
CA VAL A 4 -24.87 20.93 10.79
C VAL A 4 -24.15 20.47 9.53
N ALA A 5 -23.27 21.33 9.01
CA ALA A 5 -22.28 20.93 8.02
C ALA A 5 -21.25 20.02 8.71
N ILE A 6 -21.44 18.70 8.63
CA ILE A 6 -20.39 17.75 9.02
C ILE A 6 -19.39 17.67 7.88
N SER A 7 -18.41 18.57 7.89
CA SER A 7 -17.16 18.37 7.17
C SER A 7 -16.42 17.20 7.82
N VAL A 8 -16.60 15.99 7.29
CA VAL A 8 -15.80 14.81 7.63
C VAL A 8 -14.39 15.02 7.07
N GLY A 9 -13.60 15.83 7.78
CA GLY A 9 -12.17 15.90 7.57
C GLY A 9 -11.60 14.51 7.87
N ARG A 10 -11.26 13.75 6.82
CA ARG A 10 -10.45 12.53 6.93
C ARG A 10 -9.16 12.92 7.64
N ARG A 11 -9.10 12.73 8.97
CA ARG A 11 -7.87 12.83 9.73
C ARG A 11 -6.92 11.81 9.11
N ARG A 12 -6.06 12.26 8.19
CA ARG A 12 -4.89 11.50 7.75
C ARG A 12 -4.25 11.04 9.04
N ARG A 13 -4.30 9.73 9.32
CA ARG A 13 -3.65 9.17 10.50
C ARG A 13 -2.17 9.51 10.31
N ARG A 14 -1.72 10.59 10.94
CA ARG A 14 -0.32 10.96 10.98
C ARG A 14 0.27 9.95 11.95
N TRP A 15 0.75 8.83 11.42
CA TRP A 15 1.38 7.76 12.19
C TRP A 15 2.67 8.34 12.78
N PRO A 16 2.73 8.64 14.10
CA PRO A 16 3.83 9.43 14.64
C PRO A 16 5.16 8.68 14.58
N GLU A 17 5.13 7.34 14.51
CA GLU A 17 6.34 6.53 14.42
C GLU A 17 6.01 5.16 13.80
N VAL A 18 5.87 5.10 12.47
CA VAL A 18 5.84 3.79 11.78
C VAL A 18 7.22 3.16 11.97
N GLU A 19 7.26 1.99 12.59
CA GLU A 19 8.50 1.23 12.78
C GLU A 19 9.22 1.04 11.43
N GLU A 20 10.54 1.20 11.42
CA GLU A 20 11.35 1.12 10.19
C GLU A 20 11.13 -0.18 9.42
N ARG A 21 10.93 -1.28 10.16
CA ARG A 21 10.64 -2.61 9.63
C ARG A 21 9.36 -2.70 8.80
N LEU A 22 8.38 -1.83 9.05
CA LEU A 22 7.11 -1.75 8.33
C LEU A 22 7.20 -0.84 7.10
N THR A 23 8.36 -0.23 6.85
CA THR A 23 8.60 0.58 5.66
C THR A 23 9.38 -0.15 4.57
N GLN A 24 9.74 -1.40 4.84
CA GLN A 24 10.57 -2.24 4.01
C GLN A 24 9.75 -3.47 3.55
N PRO A 25 9.65 -3.72 2.24
CA PRO A 25 8.96 -4.90 1.73
C PRO A 25 9.80 -6.17 1.98
N ARG A 26 9.13 -7.28 2.28
CA ARG A 26 9.76 -8.58 2.63
C ARG A 26 9.39 -9.69 1.65
N ARG A 27 8.14 -9.72 1.18
CA ARG A 27 7.60 -10.77 0.29
C ARG A 27 7.42 -10.26 -1.12
N LEU A 28 8.53 -10.01 -1.79
CA LEU A 28 8.52 -9.60 -3.19
C LEU A 28 8.95 -10.77 -4.05
N LEU A 29 8.08 -11.20 -4.96
CA LEU A 29 8.41 -12.25 -5.93
C LEU A 29 9.44 -11.76 -6.96
N ARG A 30 9.37 -10.48 -7.33
CA ARG A 30 10.33 -9.83 -8.24
C ARG A 30 11.31 -8.97 -7.44
N GLN A 31 12.59 -9.03 -7.82
CA GLN A 31 13.59 -8.08 -7.35
C GLN A 31 13.20 -6.66 -7.78
N LEU A 32 12.73 -5.86 -6.83
CA LEU A 32 12.35 -4.46 -7.04
C LEU A 32 13.59 -3.55 -7.01
N SER A 33 14.61 -3.86 -7.81
CA SER A 33 15.83 -3.03 -7.90
C SER A 33 15.53 -1.59 -8.32
N ASP A 34 14.37 -1.33 -8.93
CA ASP A 34 13.92 -0.01 -9.38
C ASP A 34 13.03 0.74 -8.37
N VAL A 35 12.66 0.13 -7.24
CA VAL A 35 11.83 0.83 -6.25
C VAL A 35 12.71 1.67 -5.33
N ASP A 36 12.52 2.98 -5.40
CA ASP A 36 13.17 3.94 -4.51
C ASP A 36 12.65 3.75 -3.07
N SER A 37 13.43 3.06 -2.26
CA SER A 37 13.16 2.79 -0.84
C SER A 37 13.01 4.07 0.00
N GLY A 38 13.64 5.16 -0.40
CA GLY A 38 13.50 6.47 0.26
C GLY A 38 12.16 7.13 -0.06
N ARG A 39 11.70 7.03 -1.31
CA ARG A 39 10.34 7.46 -1.70
C ARG A 39 9.27 6.59 -1.04
N LEU A 40 9.44 5.27 -1.02
CA LEU A 40 8.51 4.35 -0.37
C LEU A 40 8.33 4.70 1.12
N ARG A 41 9.44 4.84 1.84
CA ARG A 41 9.45 5.28 3.25
C ARG A 41 8.69 6.57 3.49
N ARG A 42 8.91 7.58 2.64
CA ARG A 42 8.22 8.87 2.73
C ARG A 42 6.71 8.74 2.55
N LEU A 43 6.26 7.96 1.56
CA LEU A 43 4.84 7.74 1.30
C LEU A 43 4.14 6.99 2.45
N ILE A 44 4.82 6.03 3.06
CA ILE A 44 4.30 5.30 4.23
C ILE A 44 4.18 6.25 5.43
N ARG A 45 5.23 7.00 5.74
CA ARG A 45 5.24 7.95 6.87
C ARG A 45 4.29 9.13 6.67
N SER A 46 4.04 9.58 5.44
CA SER A 46 3.03 10.61 5.13
C SER A 46 1.59 10.08 5.15
N GLY A 47 1.41 8.75 5.22
CA GLY A 47 0.11 8.08 5.18
C GLY A 47 -0.53 8.05 3.78
N ASP A 48 0.24 8.30 2.73
CA ASP A 48 -0.21 8.13 1.33
C ASP A 48 -0.19 6.66 0.90
N LEU A 49 0.61 5.83 1.58
CA LEU A 49 0.66 4.38 1.39
C LEU A 49 0.54 3.67 2.74
N ALA A 50 -0.12 2.52 2.77
CA ALA A 50 -0.17 1.66 3.95
C ALA A 50 1.23 1.10 4.25
N PRO A 51 1.57 0.85 5.53
CA PRO A 51 2.78 0.12 5.89
C PRO A 51 2.84 -1.30 5.30
N CYS A 52 4.04 -1.84 5.15
CA CYS A 52 4.30 -3.23 4.78
C CYS A 52 4.06 -4.13 6.01
N PHE A 53 2.79 -4.33 6.35
CA PHE A 53 2.40 -5.24 7.42
C PHE A 53 2.69 -6.70 7.06
N ASP A 54 2.93 -7.53 8.07
CA ASP A 54 2.99 -8.97 7.93
C ASP A 54 1.60 -9.53 7.56
N ALA A 55 1.56 -10.70 6.92
CA ALA A 55 0.30 -11.30 6.46
C ALA A 55 -0.32 -12.09 7.61
N ALA A 56 -1.64 -12.00 7.72
CA ALA A 56 -2.43 -12.90 8.54
C ALA A 56 -3.23 -13.84 7.63
N GLU A 57 -3.17 -15.13 7.95
CA GLU A 57 -3.95 -16.19 7.29
C GLU A 57 -5.44 -16.11 7.68
N ASP A 58 -5.70 -15.76 8.94
CA ASP A 58 -7.05 -15.60 9.50
C ASP A 58 -7.50 -14.13 9.48
N ASP A 59 -8.82 -13.91 9.47
CA ASP A 59 -9.41 -12.57 9.36
C ASP A 59 -9.08 -11.67 10.55
N ALA A 60 -8.78 -12.24 11.73
CA ALA A 60 -8.42 -11.50 12.95
C ALA A 60 -9.34 -10.29 13.26
N GLY A 61 -10.62 -10.33 12.83
CA GLY A 61 -11.57 -9.22 12.94
C GLY A 61 -11.37 -8.09 11.92
N LEU A 62 -10.69 -8.34 10.80
CA LEU A 62 -10.50 -7.42 9.69
C LEU A 62 -11.54 -7.69 8.59
N ASP A 63 -12.05 -6.61 8.00
CA ASP A 63 -13.20 -6.69 7.09
C ASP A 63 -12.87 -7.20 5.67
N GLU A 64 -11.60 -7.14 5.24
CA GLU A 64 -11.22 -7.41 3.85
C GLU A 64 -9.79 -7.95 3.74
N ASP A 65 -9.63 -8.97 2.89
CA ASP A 65 -8.36 -9.53 2.45
C ASP A 65 -7.82 -8.83 1.19
N CYS A 66 -6.52 -8.95 0.94
CA CYS A 66 -5.95 -8.49 -0.32
C CYS A 66 -6.33 -9.46 -1.45
N PRO A 67 -7.02 -9.03 -2.52
CA PRO A 67 -7.54 -9.93 -3.58
C PRO A 67 -6.45 -10.54 -4.49
N ILE A 68 -5.18 -10.28 -4.22
CA ILE A 68 -4.03 -10.78 -4.99
C ILE A 68 -3.35 -11.92 -4.24
N CYS A 69 -3.18 -11.78 -2.92
CA CYS A 69 -2.50 -12.76 -2.08
C CYS A 69 -3.40 -13.43 -1.04
N PHE A 70 -4.68 -13.04 -0.96
CA PHE A 70 -5.71 -13.61 -0.11
C PHE A 70 -5.41 -13.55 1.40
N TYR A 71 -4.56 -12.61 1.82
CA TYR A 71 -4.19 -12.38 3.21
C TYR A 71 -4.83 -11.12 3.78
N PHE A 72 -5.05 -11.14 5.09
CA PHE A 72 -5.56 -10.01 5.84
C PHE A 72 -4.42 -9.11 6.34
N TYR A 73 -4.69 -7.80 6.36
CA TYR A 73 -3.73 -6.77 6.79
C TYR A 73 -4.43 -5.66 7.58
N PRO A 74 -3.79 -5.08 8.61
CA PRO A 74 -4.35 -3.97 9.40
C PRO A 74 -4.75 -2.73 8.57
N SER A 75 -4.15 -2.55 7.39
CA SER A 75 -4.55 -1.52 6.43
C SER A 75 -4.20 -1.94 5.02
N LEU A 76 -5.11 -1.67 4.07
CA LEU A 76 -4.91 -1.86 2.64
C LEU A 76 -4.85 -0.51 1.91
N ASN A 77 -4.14 -0.47 0.78
CA ASN A 77 -4.10 0.68 -0.12
C ASN A 77 -5.36 0.71 -0.98
N ARG A 78 -6.14 1.79 -0.88
CA ARG A 78 -7.44 1.93 -1.55
C ARG A 78 -7.26 2.54 -2.94
N SER A 79 -7.71 1.84 -3.98
CA SER A 79 -7.69 2.36 -5.35
C SER A 79 -8.59 3.60 -5.48
N LYS A 80 -8.20 4.55 -6.34
CA LYS A 80 -9.01 5.74 -6.59
C LYS A 80 -10.27 5.47 -7.42
N CYS A 81 -10.24 4.44 -8.28
CA CYS A 81 -11.32 4.15 -9.22
C CYS A 81 -12.50 3.42 -8.56
N CYS A 82 -12.25 2.51 -7.63
CA CYS A 82 -13.31 1.66 -7.05
C CYS A 82 -13.17 1.41 -5.54
N GLY A 83 -12.14 1.96 -4.89
CA GLY A 83 -11.95 1.81 -3.44
C GLY A 83 -11.53 0.41 -2.98
N LYS A 84 -11.29 -0.53 -3.89
CA LYS A 84 -10.78 -1.87 -3.55
C LYS A 84 -9.39 -1.79 -2.92
N GLY A 85 -9.16 -2.59 -1.89
CA GLY A 85 -7.93 -2.60 -1.12
C GLY A 85 -6.89 -3.57 -1.69
N ILE A 86 -5.61 -3.18 -1.70
CA ILE A 86 -4.48 -4.09 -1.96
C ILE A 86 -3.36 -3.84 -0.95
N CYS A 87 -2.65 -4.89 -0.52
CA CYS A 87 -1.53 -4.74 0.39
C CYS A 87 -0.37 -4.02 -0.30
N THR A 88 0.54 -3.43 0.48
CA THR A 88 1.64 -2.62 -0.06
C THR A 88 2.61 -3.45 -0.89
N GLU A 89 2.86 -4.71 -0.51
CA GLU A 89 3.78 -5.59 -1.24
C GLU A 89 3.21 -5.98 -2.61
N CYS A 90 1.91 -6.32 -2.70
CA CYS A 90 1.26 -6.60 -3.98
C CYS A 90 1.13 -5.34 -4.85
N PHE A 91 0.85 -4.18 -4.25
CA PHE A 91 0.88 -2.89 -4.97
C PHE A 91 2.23 -2.65 -5.64
N LEU A 92 3.33 -2.83 -4.91
CA LEU A 92 4.67 -2.62 -5.45
C LEU A 92 5.02 -3.59 -6.59
N GLN A 93 4.49 -4.82 -6.56
CA GLN A 93 4.69 -5.81 -7.62
C GLN A 93 3.90 -5.49 -8.89
N LEU A 94 2.74 -4.85 -8.76
CA LEU A 94 1.94 -4.38 -9.91
C LEU A 94 2.52 -3.10 -10.55
N MET A 95 3.28 -2.31 -9.79
CA MET A 95 3.84 -1.07 -10.31
C MET A 95 4.92 -1.37 -11.38
N PRO A 96 4.81 -0.78 -12.58
CA PRO A 96 5.80 -1.00 -13.63
C PRO A 96 7.18 -0.60 -13.15
N SER A 97 8.14 -1.52 -13.24
CA SER A 97 9.54 -1.18 -12.99
C SER A 97 10.06 -0.25 -14.10
N LYS A 98 11.03 0.60 -13.79
CA LYS A 98 11.70 1.45 -14.78
C LYS A 98 12.39 0.60 -15.86
N SER A 99 12.84 -0.61 -15.50
CA SER A 99 13.45 -1.61 -16.38
C SER A 99 12.48 -2.32 -17.33
N SER A 100 11.18 -2.44 -17.01
CA SER A 100 10.19 -3.11 -17.89
C SER A 100 9.86 -2.34 -19.18
N LYS A 101 10.44 -1.14 -19.39
CA LYS A 101 10.29 -0.36 -20.63
C LYS A 101 11.32 -0.69 -21.72
N LYS A 102 12.23 -1.65 -21.51
CA LYS A 102 13.30 -1.99 -22.48
C LYS A 102 13.04 -3.24 -23.33
N GLY A 103 11.78 -3.67 -23.46
CA GLY A 103 11.45 -4.98 -24.05
C GLY A 103 10.55 -4.98 -25.28
N VAL A 104 10.21 -3.85 -25.89
CA VAL A 104 9.43 -3.83 -27.13
C VAL A 104 10.02 -2.77 -28.05
N PHE A 105 10.38 -3.17 -29.27
CA PHE A 105 11.20 -2.51 -30.30
C PHE A 105 12.71 -2.68 -30.16
N GLN A 106 13.20 -3.83 -30.62
CA GLN A 106 14.38 -3.89 -31.47
C GLN A 106 14.08 -4.84 -32.65
N HIS A 107 14.17 -4.24 -33.85
CA HIS A 107 14.09 -4.78 -35.22
C HIS A 107 12.77 -5.39 -35.69
#